data_AF-A0A9P9K8U0-F1
#
_entry.id   AF-A0A9P9K8U0-F1
#
_cell.length_a   1.000
_cell.length_b   1.000
_cell.length_c   1.000
_cell.angle_alpha   90.00
_cell.angle_beta   90.00
_cell.angle_gamma   90.00
#
_symmetry.space_group_name_H-M   'P 1'
#
loop_
_entity.id
_entity.type
_entity.pdbx_description
1 polymer ?
#
loop_
_entity_poly.entity_id
_entity_poly.type
_entity_poly.pdbx_seq_one_letter_code
_entity_poly.pdbx_strand_id
1 'polypeptide(L)'
;FLCDKVAEGLNFSYLVPESLITPLSKAREESSFHDRFRRAILPFMKEHEAACRAASNPICGSCGSPITAVLQTPMSYLHKAGDPYVAVIVSGVCGKVECEIETRQAIQEEMLE
;
A
#
# COMPACT_ATOMS: atom_id res chain seq x y z
N PHE A 1 -2.80 -6.13 3.89
CA PHE A 1 -2.32 -6.02 2.50
C PHE A 1 -3.40 -6.58 1.60
N LEU A 2 -3.93 -5.75 0.70
CA LEU A 2 -4.98 -6.11 -0.23
C LEU A 2 -4.30 -6.61 -1.51
N CYS A 3 -4.25 -7.93 -1.68
CA CYS A 3 -3.62 -8.59 -2.82
C CYS A 3 -4.71 -9.21 -3.71
N ASP A 4 -4.64 -9.00 -5.03
CA ASP A 4 -5.73 -9.31 -5.97
C ASP A 4 -6.28 -10.75 -5.95
N LYS A 5 -5.49 -11.74 -5.52
CA LYS A 5 -5.94 -13.15 -5.46
C LYS A 5 -6.60 -13.54 -4.14
N VAL A 6 -6.39 -12.77 -3.07
CA VAL A 6 -6.82 -13.14 -1.73
C VAL A 6 -7.93 -12.20 -1.31
N ALA A 7 -9.17 -12.72 -1.29
CA ALA A 7 -10.37 -11.92 -1.03
C ALA A 7 -10.32 -11.13 0.30
N GLU A 8 -9.68 -11.69 1.32
CA GLU A 8 -9.51 -11.04 2.64
C GLU A 8 -8.16 -10.31 2.79
N GLY A 9 -7.29 -10.40 1.78
CA GLY A 9 -5.92 -9.93 1.85
C GLY A 9 -5.03 -10.72 2.81
N LEU A 10 -3.81 -10.23 3.02
CA LEU A 10 -2.87 -10.72 4.04
C LEU A 10 -2.83 -9.78 5.23
N ASN A 11 -2.97 -10.30 6.45
CA ASN A 11 -2.95 -9.53 7.69
C ASN A 11 -1.67 -9.81 8.47
N PHE A 12 -1.01 -8.74 8.92
CA PHE A 12 0.22 -8.80 9.68
C PHE A 12 0.18 -7.78 10.82
N SER A 13 0.70 -8.15 11.98
CA SER A 13 0.81 -7.24 13.12
C SER A 13 2.06 -6.38 13.00
N TYR A 14 1.90 -5.08 13.18
CA TYR A 14 3.02 -4.12 13.15
C TYR A 14 2.85 -3.09 14.25
N LEU A 15 3.92 -2.85 15.01
CA LEU A 15 3.94 -1.78 16.00
C LEU A 15 4.24 -0.46 15.30
N VAL A 16 3.19 0.32 15.07
CA VAL A 16 3.31 1.68 14.50
C VAL A 16 3.75 2.65 15.61
N PRO A 17 4.71 3.55 15.35
CA PRO A 17 5.04 4.63 16.27
C PRO A 17 3.80 5.46 16.67
N GLU A 18 3.61 5.70 17.97
CA GLU A 18 2.48 6.50 18.49
C GLU A 18 2.44 7.91 17.88
N SER A 19 3.59 8.45 17.48
CA SER A 19 3.70 9.76 16.81
C SER A 19 2.99 9.83 15.45
N LEU A 20 2.62 8.70 14.85
CA LEU A 20 1.84 8.62 13.62
C LEU A 20 0.33 8.50 13.89
N ILE A 21 -0.07 8.25 15.14
CA ILE A 21 -1.48 8.22 15.57
C ILE A 21 -1.89 9.67 15.82
N THR A 22 -2.54 10.27 14.83
CA THR A 22 -2.91 11.69 14.86
C THR A 22 -4.26 11.89 14.17
N PRO A 23 -5.06 12.90 14.56
CA PRO A 23 -6.28 13.23 13.85
C PRO A 23 -6.04 13.49 12.36
N LEU A 24 -7.01 13.11 11.52
CA LEU A 24 -6.91 13.24 10.06
C LEU A 24 -6.65 14.68 9.60
N SER A 25 -7.28 15.67 10.25
CA SER A 25 -7.05 17.09 9.96
C SER A 25 -5.59 17.48 10.14
N LYS A 26 -4.99 17.08 11.27
CA LYS A 26 -3.58 17.34 11.57
C LYS A 26 -2.63 16.58 10.64
N ALA A 27 -2.97 15.33 10.28
CA ALA A 27 -2.20 14.57 9.30
C ALA A 27 -2.15 15.24 7.91
N ARG A 28 -3.24 15.89 7.49
CA ARG A 28 -3.35 16.59 6.20
C ARG A 28 -2.61 17.92 6.19
N GLU A 29 -2.60 18.64 7.30
CA GLU A 29 -1.91 19.93 7.43
C GLU A 29 -0.40 19.79 7.62
N GLU A 30 0.04 18.71 8.28
CA GLU A 30 1.45 18.49 8.57
C GLU A 30 2.18 17.93 7.34
N SER A 31 2.89 18.80 6.63
CA SER A 31 3.69 18.44 5.45
C SER A 31 4.66 17.27 5.68
N SER A 32 5.16 17.10 6.91
CA SER A 32 6.09 16.03 7.28
C SER A 32 5.44 14.68 7.56
N PHE A 33 4.11 14.63 7.73
CA PHE A 33 3.39 13.41 8.14
C PHE A 33 3.59 12.28 7.13
N HIS A 34 3.39 12.57 5.84
CA HIS A 34 3.53 11.57 4.77
C HIS A 34 4.93 10.95 4.74
N ASP A 35 5.98 11.75 4.93
CA ASP A 35 7.36 11.26 4.93
C ASP A 35 7.69 10.41 6.16
N ARG A 36 7.18 10.77 7.34
CA ARG A 36 7.36 9.97 8.56
C ARG A 36 6.59 8.66 8.46
N PHE A 37 5.35 8.71 7.99
CA PHE A 37 4.53 7.52 7.74
C PHE A 37 5.21 6.58 6.75
N ARG A 38 5.66 7.09 5.59
CA ARG A 38 6.36 6.30 4.58
C ARG A 38 7.63 5.65 5.14
N ARG A 39 8.44 6.41 5.88
CA ARG A 39 9.66 5.88 6.52
C ARG A 39 9.37 4.79 7.54
N ALA A 40 8.30 4.92 8.31
CA ALA A 40 7.93 3.93 9.31
C ALA A 40 7.40 2.63 8.68
N ILE A 41 6.65 2.70 7.57
CA ILE A 41 6.00 1.52 6.99
C ILE A 41 6.86 0.83 5.92
N LEU A 42 7.79 1.55 5.28
CA LEU A 42 8.60 1.01 4.18
C LEU A 42 9.38 -0.29 4.53
N PRO A 43 10.03 -0.42 5.69
CA PRO A 43 10.73 -1.67 6.04
C PRO A 43 9.78 -2.86 6.10
N PHE A 44 8.60 -2.66 6.69
CA PHE A 44 7.57 -3.68 6.84
C PHE A 44 6.98 -4.11 5.49
N MET A 45 6.74 -3.15 4.59
CA MET A 45 6.30 -3.45 3.23
C MET A 45 7.32 -4.31 2.48
N LYS A 46 8.61 -3.98 2.61
CA LYS A 46 9.72 -4.75 1.99
C LYS A 46 9.82 -6.16 2.55
N GLU A 47 9.67 -6.32 3.86
CA GLU A 47 9.70 -7.63 4.53
C GLU A 47 8.61 -8.58 3.98
N HIS A 48 7.44 -8.03 3.66
CA HIS A 48 6.29 -8.82 3.18
C HIS A 48 6.10 -8.80 1.66
N GLU A 49 7.01 -8.20 0.88
CA GLU A 49 6.91 -8.09 -0.58
C GLU A 49 6.77 -9.46 -1.26
N ALA A 50 7.61 -10.42 -0.89
CA ALA A 50 7.58 -11.77 -1.47
C ALA A 50 6.26 -12.51 -1.20
N ALA A 51 5.72 -12.38 0.02
CA ALA A 51 4.42 -12.97 0.38
C ALA A 51 3.29 -12.31 -0.41
N CYS A 52 3.33 -10.98 -0.55
CA CYS A 52 2.38 -10.23 -1.35
C CYS A 52 2.43 -10.65 -2.82
N ARG A 53 3.62 -10.81 -3.40
CA ARG A 53 3.81 -11.28 -4.78
C ARG A 53 3.25 -12.68 -5.00
N ALA A 54 3.47 -13.61 -4.07
CA ALA A 54 2.88 -14.94 -4.14
C ALA A 54 1.34 -14.92 -4.06
N ALA A 55 0.79 -13.94 -3.34
CA ALA A 55 -0.64 -13.71 -3.15
C ALA A 55 -1.27 -12.76 -4.20
N SER A 56 -0.52 -12.32 -5.22
CA SER A 56 -1.02 -11.46 -6.30
C SER A 56 -1.38 -12.26 -7.56
N ASN A 57 -2.15 -11.64 -8.44
CA ASN A 57 -2.39 -12.17 -9.78
C ASN A 57 -1.05 -12.29 -10.53
N PRO A 58 -0.71 -13.44 -11.18
CA PRO A 58 0.58 -13.60 -11.86
C PRO A 58 0.74 -12.74 -13.13
N ILE A 59 -0.30 -12.01 -13.54
CA ILE A 59 -0.31 -11.13 -14.70
C ILE A 59 -0.45 -9.67 -14.29
N CYS A 60 0.20 -8.79 -15.05
CA CYS A 60 0.13 -7.34 -14.91
C CYS A 60 -1.25 -6.85 -15.32
N GLY A 61 -1.91 -6.07 -14.46
CA GLY A 61 -3.25 -5.53 -14.73
C GLY A 61 -3.32 -4.66 -15.98
N SER A 62 -2.26 -3.90 -16.28
CA SER A 62 -2.24 -2.96 -17.42
C SER A 62 -2.07 -3.64 -18.78
N CYS A 63 -1.28 -4.72 -18.87
CA CYS A 63 -0.88 -5.28 -20.18
C CYS A 63 -0.91 -6.81 -20.28
N GLY A 64 -1.33 -7.51 -19.23
CA GLY A 64 -1.45 -8.98 -19.20
C GLY A 64 -0.13 -9.76 -19.20
N SER A 65 1.02 -9.09 -19.27
CA SER A 65 2.35 -9.74 -19.19
C SER A 65 2.61 -10.32 -17.79
N PRO A 66 3.46 -11.35 -17.64
CA PRO A 66 3.82 -11.88 -16.33
C PRO A 66 4.41 -10.81 -15.40
N ILE A 67 4.05 -10.87 -14.11
CA ILE A 67 4.56 -9.91 -13.12
C ILE A 67 6.00 -10.22 -12.75
N THR A 68 6.80 -9.16 -12.64
CA THR A 68 8.21 -9.24 -12.19
C THR A 68 8.38 -8.65 -10.80
N ALA A 69 7.46 -7.80 -10.36
CA ALA A 69 7.43 -7.16 -9.06
C ALA A 69 5.98 -6.87 -8.63
N VAL A 70 5.81 -6.44 -7.38
CA VAL A 70 4.56 -5.84 -6.89
C VAL A 70 4.77 -4.38 -6.56
N LEU A 71 3.77 -3.58 -6.92
CA LEU A 71 3.60 -2.21 -6.50
C LEU A 71 2.82 -2.19 -5.18
N GLN A 72 3.40 -1.63 -4.13
CA GLN A 72 2.74 -1.52 -2.82
C GLN A 72 2.45 -0.04 -2.51
N THR A 73 1.17 0.29 -2.28
CA THR A 73 0.71 1.65 -1.95
C THR A 73 0.10 1.66 -0.55
N PRO A 74 0.77 2.25 0.46
CA PRO A 74 0.27 2.28 1.83
C PRO A 74 -0.72 3.42 2.05
N MET A 75 -1.79 3.13 2.80
CA MET A 75 -2.84 4.05 3.21
C MET A 75 -2.97 4.07 4.73
N SER A 76 -2.95 5.27 5.29
CA SER A 76 -3.02 5.48 6.74
C SER A 76 -4.47 5.62 7.21
N TYR A 77 -4.93 4.66 8.02
CA TYR A 77 -6.16 4.78 8.80
C TYR A 77 -5.86 4.95 10.29
N LEU A 78 -4.67 5.46 10.61
CA LEU A 78 -4.18 5.64 11.99
C LEU A 78 -4.95 6.71 12.79
N HIS A 79 -5.81 7.48 12.12
CA HIS A 79 -6.68 8.47 12.74
C HIS A 79 -7.98 7.86 13.32
N LYS A 80 -8.28 6.58 13.05
CA LYS A 80 -9.50 5.91 13.54
C LYS A 80 -9.35 5.60 15.04
N ALA A 81 -10.17 6.25 15.87
CA ALA A 81 -10.20 6.03 17.31
C ALA A 81 -10.81 4.64 17.60
N GLY A 82 -9.96 3.66 17.96
CA GLY A 82 -10.38 2.32 18.39
C GLY A 82 -9.59 1.20 17.71
N ASP A 83 -9.48 1.26 16.39
CA ASP A 83 -8.76 0.27 15.60
C ASP A 83 -7.94 0.98 14.50
N PRO A 84 -6.78 1.55 14.84
CA PRO A 84 -5.90 2.19 13.87
C PRO A 84 -5.19 1.11 13.05
N TYR A 85 -5.31 1.20 11.73
CA TYR A 85 -4.65 0.24 10.83
C TYR A 85 -3.99 0.93 9.63
N VAL A 86 -3.14 0.18 8.95
CA VAL A 86 -2.55 0.55 7.66
C VAL A 86 -3.04 -0.44 6.63
N ALA A 87 -3.73 0.06 5.61
CA ALA A 87 -4.02 -0.74 4.43
C ALA A 87 -2.87 -0.59 3.44
N VAL A 88 -2.53 -1.65 2.72
CA VAL A 88 -1.54 -1.58 1.65
C VAL A 88 -2.17 -2.23 0.43
N ILE A 89 -2.46 -1.45 -0.61
CA ILE A 89 -2.87 -1.99 -1.91
C ILE A 89 -1.63 -2.59 -2.57
N VAL A 90 -1.78 -3.80 -3.08
CA VAL A 90 -0.71 -4.54 -3.76
C VAL A 90 -1.15 -4.88 -5.17
N SER A 91 -0.48 -4.32 -6.17
CA SER A 91 -0.77 -4.57 -7.58
C SER A 91 0.44 -5.19 -8.28
N GLY A 92 0.22 -6.27 -9.02
CA GLY A 92 1.29 -6.91 -9.80
C GLY A 92 1.68 -6.09 -11.03
N VAL A 93 2.98 -5.88 -11.24
CA VAL A 93 3.52 -5.11 -12.39
C VAL A 93 4.58 -5.88 -13.15
N CYS A 94 4.67 -5.65 -14.46
CA CYS A 94 5.62 -6.33 -15.35
C CYS A 94 7.02 -5.68 -15.42
N GLY A 95 7.24 -4.58 -14.69
CA GLY A 95 8.52 -3.83 -14.67
C GLY A 95 8.68 -2.82 -15.80
N LYS A 96 7.64 -2.63 -16.63
CA LYS A 96 7.56 -1.48 -17.55
C LYS A 96 7.10 -0.26 -16.77
N VAL A 97 7.84 0.84 -16.91
CA VAL A 97 7.57 2.10 -16.21
C VAL A 97 6.18 2.62 -16.53
N GLU A 98 5.71 2.46 -17.77
CA GLU A 98 4.38 2.89 -18.19
C GLU A 98 3.27 2.15 -17.41
N CYS A 99 3.40 0.83 -17.25
CA CYS A 99 2.45 0.05 -16.47
C CYS A 99 2.47 0.42 -14.98
N GLU A 100 3.65 0.73 -14.44
CA GLU A 100 3.75 1.23 -13.06
C GLU A 100 3.07 2.59 -12.88
N ILE A 101 3.26 3.52 -13.82
CA ILE A 101 2.61 4.85 -13.80
C ILE A 101 1.09 4.69 -13.87
N GLU A 102 0.59 3.91 -14.84
CA GLU A 102 -0.84 3.67 -15.04
C GLU A 102 -1.46 3.02 -13.80
N THR A 103 -0.80 2.01 -13.22
CA THR A 103 -1.28 1.37 -11.99
C THR A 103 -1.31 2.35 -10.82
N ARG A 104 -0.29 3.22 -10.67
CA ARG A 104 -0.27 4.24 -9.62
C ARG A 104 -1.40 5.26 -9.79
N GLN A 105 -1.70 5.64 -11.03
CA GLN A 105 -2.80 6.57 -11.34
C GLN A 105 -4.14 5.96 -10.99
N ALA A 106 -4.40 4.72 -11.42
CA ALA A 106 -5.64 4.00 -11.10
C ALA A 106 -5.85 3.90 -9.57
N ILE A 107 -4.81 3.55 -8.81
CA ILE A 107 -4.90 3.50 -7.34
C ILE A 107 -5.21 4.88 -6.75
N GLN A 108 -4.62 5.96 -7.28
CA GLN A 108 -4.88 7.31 -6.79
C GLN A 108 -6.32 7.76 -7.09
N GLU A 109 -6.87 7.37 -8.23
CA GLU A 109 -8.25 7.65 -8.60
C GLU A 109 -9.24 6.93 -7.66
N GLU A 110 -9.03 5.63 -7.41
CA GLU A 110 -9.84 4.86 -6.45
C GLU A 110 -9.77 5.41 -5.01
N MET A 111 -8.66 6.04 -4.62
CA MET A 111 -8.49 6.66 -3.30
C MET A 111 -9.17 8.02 -3.16
N LEU A 112 -9.58 8.65 -4.27
CA LEU A 112 -10.27 9.95 -4.29
C LEU A 112 -11.80 9.80 -4.27
N GLU A 113 -12.33 8.62 -4.61
CA GLU A 113 -13.75 8.26 -4.50
C GLU A 113 -14.16 7.87 -3.07
#